data_AF-A0A952A4R4-F1
#
_entry.id   AF-A0A952A4R4-F1
#
_cell.length_a   1.000
_cell.length_b   1.000
_cell.length_c   1.000
_cell.angle_alpha   90.00
_cell.angle_beta   90.00
_cell.angle_gamma   90.00
#
_symmetry.space_group_name_H-M   'P 1'
#
loop_
_entity.id
_entity.type
_entity.pdbx_description
1 polymer ?
#
loop_
_entity_poly.entity_id
_entity_poly.type
_entity_poly.pdbx_seq_one_letter_code
_entity_poly.pdbx_strand_id
1 'polypeptide(L)' 'MTSGPTISELSDRARAVFRQVVEEYITSGAPVGSKTLAGRPDSLGLSSASIRSVLHDLERVGLLGS' A
#
# COMPACT_ATOMS: atom_id res chain seq x y z
N MET A 1 9.58 21.50 -7.21
CA MET A 1 9.67 20.12 -7.73
C MET A 1 9.88 19.21 -6.54
N THR A 2 8.80 18.72 -5.92
CA THR A 2 8.92 17.80 -4.79
C THR A 2 9.12 16.41 -5.36
N SER A 3 10.36 15.92 -5.38
CA SER A 3 10.60 14.47 -5.53
C SER A 3 9.90 13.80 -4.36
N GLY A 4 8.82 13.06 -4.63
CA GLY A 4 8.26 12.14 -3.64
C GLY A 4 9.35 11.17 -3.19
N PRO A 5 9.31 10.67 -1.94
CA PRO A 5 10.30 9.74 -1.46
C PRO A 5 10.38 8.54 -2.40
N THR A 6 11.60 8.08 -2.59
CA THR A 6 11.88 6.95 -3.48
C THR A 6 11.41 5.67 -2.80
N ILE A 7 11.02 4.64 -3.57
CA ILE A 7 10.61 3.33 -3.02
C ILE A 7 11.68 2.74 -2.07
N SER A 8 12.95 3.11 -2.25
CA SER A 8 14.06 2.72 -1.36
C SER A 8 14.00 3.33 0.05
N GLU A 9 13.29 4.44 0.26
CA GLU A 9 13.11 5.08 1.56
C GLU A 9 11.92 4.51 2.34
N LEU A 10 11.10 3.66 1.69
CA LEU A 10 10.01 2.97 2.36
C LEU A 10 10.55 1.87 3.27
N SER A 11 9.94 1.72 4.45
CA SER A 11 10.16 0.53 5.28
C SER A 11 9.80 -0.74 4.51
N ASP A 12 10.43 -1.87 4.84
CA ASP A 12 10.12 -3.16 4.21
C ASP A 12 8.62 -3.50 4.24
N ARG A 13 7.98 -3.11 5.34
CA ARG A 13 6.53 -3.22 5.52
C ARG A 13 5.76 -2.37 4.53
N ALA A 14 6.10 -1.09 4.39
CA ALA A 14 5.42 -0.18 3.47
C ALA A 14 5.62 -0.61 2.01
N ARG A 15 6.84 -1.04 1.66
CA ARG A 15 7.17 -1.59 0.34
C ARG A 15 6.35 -2.84 0.02
N ALA A 16 6.20 -3.74 0.99
CA ALA A 16 5.44 -4.96 0.80
C ALA A 16 3.93 -4.69 0.65
N VAL A 17 3.36 -3.76 1.44
CA VAL A 17 1.96 -3.32 1.26
C VAL A 17 1.77 -2.64 -0.10
N PHE A 18 2.67 -1.73 -0.49
CA PHE A 18 2.61 -1.04 -1.78
C PHE A 18 2.62 -2.02 -2.96
N ARG A 19 3.50 -3.02 -2.92
CA ARG A 19 3.54 -4.09 -3.92
C ARG A 19 2.20 -4.82 -4.03
N GLN A 20 1.59 -5.20 -2.89
CA GLN A 20 0.29 -5.87 -2.92
C GLN A 20 -0.83 -4.98 -3.46
N VAL A 21 -0.82 -3.69 -3.14
CA VAL A 21 -1.76 -2.71 -3.70
C VAL A 21 -1.63 -2.69 -5.23
N VAL A 22 -0.42 -2.60 -5.75
CA VAL A 22 -0.17 -2.54 -7.19
C VAL A 22 -0.58 -3.84 -7.88
N GLU A 23 -0.23 -5.00 -7.31
CA GLU A 23 -0.64 -6.31 -7.85
C GLU A 23 -2.17 -6.45 -7.90
N GLU A 24 -2.87 -6.07 -6.83
CA GLU A 24 -4.33 -6.12 -6.76
C GLU A 24 -4.97 -5.11 -7.72
N TYR A 25 -4.40 -3.91 -7.84
CA TYR A 25 -4.89 -2.89 -8.76
C TYR A 25 -4.74 -3.35 -10.22
N ILE A 26 -3.59 -3.94 -10.59
CA ILE A 26 -3.37 -4.49 -11.93
C ILE A 26 -4.32 -5.65 -12.22
N THR A 27 -4.60 -6.50 -11.22
CA THR A 27 -5.44 -7.69 -11.38
C THR A 27 -6.93 -7.34 -11.46
N SER A 28 -7.40 -6.45 -10.57
CA SER A 28 -8.81 -6.10 -10.42
C SER A 28 -9.24 -4.91 -11.28
N GLY A 29 -8.32 -4.01 -11.62
CA GLY A 29 -8.61 -2.71 -12.23
C GLY A 29 -9.40 -1.77 -11.32
N ALA A 30 -9.57 -2.10 -10.04
CA ALA A 30 -10.41 -1.38 -9.09
C ALA A 30 -9.58 -0.79 -7.93
N PRO A 31 -10.07 0.28 -7.27
CA PRO A 31 -9.43 0.84 -6.08
C PRO A 31 -9.28 -0.21 -4.98
N VAL A 32 -8.07 -0.30 -4.40
CA VAL A 32 -7.72 -1.32 -3.43
C VAL A 32 -7.85 -0.79 -2.02
N GLY A 33 -8.75 -1.38 -1.23
CA GLY A 33 -8.97 -1.01 0.16
C GLY A 33 -8.17 -1.84 1.16
N SER A 34 -7.96 -1.30 2.38
CA SER A 34 -7.22 -2.00 3.43
C SER A 34 -7.86 -3.31 3.90
N LYS A 35 -9.19 -3.44 3.80
CA LYS A 35 -9.92 -4.69 4.09
C LYS A 35 -9.60 -5.79 3.06
N THR A 36 -9.52 -5.43 1.79
CA THR A 36 -9.18 -6.35 0.71
C THR A 36 -7.79 -6.92 0.93
N LEU A 37 -6.81 -6.07 1.24
CA LEU A 37 -5.43 -6.50 1.49
C LEU A 37 -5.29 -7.34 2.76
N ALA A 38 -5.98 -6.98 3.85
CA ALA A 38 -5.95 -7.74 5.10
C ALA A 38 -6.58 -9.14 4.97
N GLY A 39 -7.56 -9.30 4.07
CA GLY A 39 -8.22 -10.58 3.82
C GLY A 39 -7.41 -11.54 2.94
N ARG A 40 -6.27 -11.11 2.38
CA ARG A 40 -5.45 -11.97 1.53
C ARG A 40 -4.67 -12.99 2.36
N PRO A 41 -4.53 -14.23 1.87
CA PRO A 41 -3.72 -15.25 2.53
C PRO A 41 -2.24 -14.86 2.61
N ASP A 42 -1.78 -14.02 1.69
CA ASP A 42 -0.43 -13.46 1.66
C ASP A 42 -0.32 -12.13 2.41
N SER A 43 -1.35 -11.75 3.18
CA SER A 43 -1.27 -10.58 4.04
C SER A 43 -0.10 -10.75 5.01
N LEU A 44 0.69 -9.69 5.19
CA LEU A 44 1.93 -9.66 5.98
C LEU A 44 1.71 -9.88 7.50
N GLY A 45 0.64 -10.57 7.90
CA GLY A 45 0.15 -10.64 9.28
C GLY A 45 -0.41 -9.31 9.79
N LEU A 46 -0.70 -8.37 8.90
CA LEU A 46 -1.11 -7.02 9.25
C LEU A 46 -2.64 -6.92 9.33
N SER A 47 -3.12 -6.27 10.39
CA SER A 47 -4.54 -5.94 10.50
C SER A 47 -4.94 -4.84 9.51
N SER A 48 -6.23 -4.75 9.17
CA SER A 48 -6.77 -3.71 8.27
C SER A 48 -6.47 -2.28 8.73
N ALA A 49 -6.37 -2.04 10.04
CA ALA A 49 -5.99 -0.75 10.61
C ALA A 49 -4.51 -0.44 10.35
N SER A 50 -3.66 -1.45 10.52
CA SER A 50 -2.23 -1.39 10.24
C SER A 50 -1.94 -1.13 8.75
N ILE A 51 -2.72 -1.73 7.85
CA ILE A 51 -2.61 -1.48 6.41
C ILE A 51 -3.12 -0.08 6.07
N ARG A 52 -4.25 0.35 6.64
CA ARG A 52 -4.77 1.71 6.44
C ARG A 52 -3.72 2.77 6.80
N SER A 53 -3.02 2.64 7.92
CA SER A 53 -1.96 3.60 8.31
C SER A 53 -0.89 3.68 7.24
N VAL A 54 -0.43 2.53 6.73
CA VAL A 54 0.59 2.47 5.69
C VAL A 54 0.09 3.06 4.37
N LEU A 55 -1.16 2.79 3.96
CA LEU A 55 -1.76 3.40 2.78
C LEU A 55 -1.83 4.92 2.92
N HIS A 56 -2.20 5.43 4.09
CA HIS A 56 -2.22 6.86 4.36
C HIS A 56 -0.82 7.49 4.28
N ASP A 57 0.20 6.80 4.81
CA ASP A 57 1.58 7.24 4.68
C ASP A 57 2.02 7.27 3.21
N LEU A 58 1.64 6.26 2.42
CA LEU A 58 1.90 6.17 0.98
C LEU A 58 1.19 7.26 0.15
N GLU A 59 -0.03 7.64 0.52
CA GLU A 59 -0.76 8.78 -0.06
C GLU A 59 -0.07 10.11 0.28
N ARG A 60 0.32 10.30 1.55
CA ARG A 60 1.02 11.51 2.03
C ARG A 60 2.30 11.79 1.27
N VAL A 61 2.97 10.74 0.83
CA VAL A 61 4.22 10.83 0.07
C VAL A 61 4.02 10.91 -1.45
N GLY A 62 2.77 10.85 -1.92
CA GLY A 62 2.43 10.97 -3.34
C GLY A 62 2.67 9.70 -4.16
N LEU A 63 2.85 8.54 -3.50
CA LEU A 63 2.97 7.25 -4.20
C LEU A 63 1.60 6.62 -4.50
N LEU A 64 0.55 7.06 -3.81
CA LEU A 64 -0.84 6.70 -4.08
C LEU A 64 -1.67 7.96 -4.33
N GLY A 65 -2.62 7.86 -5.27
CA GLY A 65 -3.64 8.88 -5.51
C GLY A 65 -4.94 8.52 -4.79
N SER A 66 -5.61 9.50 -4.21
CA SER A 66 -6.94 9.38 -3.59
C SER A 66 -8.06 9.31 -4.62
#